data_AF-A0A7J8C042-F1
#
_entry.id   AF-A0A7J8C042-F1
#
_cell.length_a   1.000
_cell.length_b   1.000
_cell.length_c   1.000
_cell.angle_alpha   90.00
_cell.angle_beta   90.00
_cell.angle_gamma   90.00
#
_symmetry.space_group_name_H-M   'P 1'
#
loop_
_entity.id
_entity.type
_entity.pdbx_description
1 polymer ?
#
loop_
_entity_poly.entity_id
_entity_poly.type
_entity_poly.pdbx_seq_one_letter_code
_entity_poly.pdbx_strand_id
1 'polypeptide(L)'
;MCIIFFKFDPRPVSKNAYRLILAANRDEFYHRPSKVADFWGDNNEILSGLDMEEGKEGGTWLGISTRGKLAALTNYLQPRQDPDARGRGELVAQFLTTDMDSFSYLKKVSTEGHLYNGFNLLAADLSTEKGDVICYYGNQGEPEPVVLAPGTYGLSNALLETPWRKLCFGKQLFLEAVERSQALPKDVLITQLLDVLNNEEACQTRPSRTRARSMYSPF
;
A
#
# COMPACT_ATOMS: atom_id res chain seq x y z
N MET A 1 -0.89 -6.57 -11.21
CA MET A 1 -1.49 -6.52 -9.87
C MET A 1 -0.51 -6.00 -8.83
N CYS A 2 -0.70 -4.73 -8.44
CA CYS A 2 0.03 -4.05 -7.37
C CYS A 2 -0.04 -4.84 -6.06
N ILE A 3 0.99 -4.72 -5.24
CA ILE A 3 1.04 -5.37 -3.93
C ILE A 3 1.87 -4.54 -2.97
N ILE A 4 1.46 -4.52 -1.70
CA ILE A 4 2.13 -3.85 -0.59
C ILE A 4 2.19 -4.84 0.56
N PHE A 5 3.38 -5.01 1.12
CA PHE A 5 3.59 -5.64 2.41
C PHE A 5 4.14 -4.60 3.36
N PHE A 6 3.58 -4.52 4.56
CA PHE A 6 4.11 -3.61 5.57
C PHE A 6 4.02 -4.21 6.95
N LYS A 7 5.01 -3.88 7.78
CA LYS A 7 5.04 -4.15 9.21
C LYS A 7 5.29 -2.85 9.92
N PHE A 8 4.50 -2.58 10.96
CA PHE A 8 4.79 -1.47 11.85
C PHE A 8 4.71 -1.87 13.32
N ASP A 9 5.60 -1.29 14.09
CA ASP A 9 5.73 -1.44 15.53
C ASP A 9 6.14 -0.08 16.11
N PRO A 10 5.24 0.63 16.82
CA PRO A 10 5.56 1.94 17.40
C PRO A 10 6.66 1.91 18.46
N ARG A 11 7.00 0.74 19.01
CA ARG A 11 7.99 0.57 20.09
C ARG A 11 8.95 -0.59 19.80
N PRO A 12 9.80 -0.46 18.77
CA PRO A 12 10.76 -1.50 18.42
C PRO A 12 11.77 -1.71 19.56
N VAL A 13 11.99 -2.97 19.95
CA VAL A 13 12.80 -3.32 21.14
C VAL A 13 14.29 -3.55 20.81
N SER A 14 14.64 -3.76 19.53
CA SER A 14 16.01 -4.07 19.12
C SER A 14 16.72 -2.90 18.41
N LYS A 15 18.06 -2.87 18.51
CA LYS A 15 18.90 -1.80 17.93
C LYS A 15 18.77 -1.66 16.41
N ASN A 16 18.36 -2.73 15.73
CA ASN A 16 18.18 -2.79 14.28
C ASN A 16 16.70 -2.86 13.85
N ALA A 17 15.75 -2.67 14.79
CA ALA A 17 14.34 -2.71 14.46
C ALA A 17 13.85 -1.35 13.94
N TYR A 18 12.93 -1.43 12.97
CA TYR A 18 12.33 -0.29 12.31
C TYR A 18 10.91 -0.08 12.84
N ARG A 19 10.50 1.19 13.00
CA ARG A 19 9.11 1.54 13.34
C ARG A 19 8.13 1.15 12.23
N LEU A 20 8.56 1.26 10.97
CA LEU A 20 7.83 0.87 9.78
C LEU A 20 8.78 0.26 8.76
N ILE A 21 8.40 -0.90 8.21
CA ILE A 21 8.98 -1.50 7.02
C ILE A 21 7.84 -1.61 6.01
N LEU A 22 8.02 -1.06 4.81
CA LEU A 22 7.04 -1.13 3.74
C LEU A 22 7.75 -1.50 2.44
N ALA A 23 7.27 -2.56 1.80
CA ALA A 23 7.72 -3.04 0.51
C ALA A 23 6.52 -3.03 -0.45
N ALA A 24 6.64 -2.33 -1.57
CA ALA A 24 5.54 -2.16 -2.51
C ALA A 24 6.01 -2.34 -3.94
N ASN A 25 5.20 -3.03 -4.74
CA ASN A 25 5.34 -3.11 -6.19
C ASN A 25 4.10 -2.49 -6.84
N ARG A 26 4.33 -1.54 -7.75
CA ARG A 26 3.31 -0.96 -8.63
C ARG A 26 3.38 -1.70 -9.95
N ASP A 27 2.33 -2.47 -10.24
CA ASP A 27 2.20 -3.17 -11.50
C ASP A 27 1.18 -2.42 -12.36
N GLU A 28 1.68 -1.74 -13.38
CA GLU A 28 0.97 -0.82 -14.25
C GLU A 28 1.52 -0.93 -15.68
N PHE A 29 0.79 -0.41 -16.67
CA PHE A 29 1.23 -0.38 -18.05
C PHE A 29 2.61 0.28 -18.22
N TYR A 30 3.53 -0.45 -18.86
CA TYR A 30 4.89 0.04 -19.16
C TYR A 30 4.93 1.36 -19.96
N HIS A 31 3.92 1.63 -20.78
CA HIS A 31 3.83 2.84 -21.58
C HIS A 31 3.23 4.02 -20.82
N ARG A 32 2.71 3.83 -19.60
CA ARG A 32 2.17 4.92 -18.78
C ARG A 32 3.32 5.76 -18.25
N PRO A 33 3.44 7.03 -18.68
CA PRO A 33 4.58 7.85 -18.31
C PRO A 33 4.55 8.18 -16.81
N SER A 34 5.72 8.13 -16.17
CA SER A 34 5.88 8.52 -14.76
C SER A 34 7.27 9.10 -14.50
N LYS A 35 7.36 9.99 -13.52
CA LYS A 35 8.63 10.51 -13.02
C LYS A 35 9.18 9.56 -11.95
N VAL A 36 10.49 9.34 -11.97
CA VAL A 36 11.21 8.65 -10.89
C VAL A 36 10.99 9.34 -9.55
N ALA A 37 11.16 8.60 -8.45
CA ALA A 37 11.01 9.15 -7.12
C ALA A 37 12.00 10.30 -6.90
N ASP A 38 11.46 11.46 -6.55
CA ASP A 38 12.21 12.70 -6.36
C ASP A 38 11.48 13.58 -5.33
N PHE A 39 12.17 14.58 -4.81
CA PHE A 39 11.57 15.52 -3.88
C PHE A 39 10.72 16.58 -4.62
N TRP A 40 9.54 16.88 -4.09
CA TRP A 40 8.62 17.90 -4.60
C TRP A 40 7.77 18.50 -3.46
N GLY A 41 6.87 19.41 -3.82
CA GLY A 41 6.05 20.22 -2.91
C GLY A 41 6.73 21.56 -2.60
N ASP A 42 6.02 22.45 -1.92
CA ASP A 42 6.46 23.85 -1.71
C ASP A 42 7.86 23.96 -1.08
N ASN A 43 8.23 23.01 -0.24
CA ASN A 43 9.53 22.97 0.46
C ASN A 43 10.41 21.76 0.08
N ASN A 44 10.14 21.09 -1.05
CA ASN A 44 10.82 19.83 -1.42
C ASN A 44 10.79 18.78 -0.29
N GLU A 45 9.65 18.68 0.38
CA GLU A 45 9.49 17.87 1.59
C GLU A 45 8.86 16.51 1.32
N ILE A 46 8.32 16.28 0.13
CA ILE A 46 7.63 15.03 -0.24
C ILE A 46 8.50 14.24 -1.21
N LEU A 47 8.80 12.99 -0.86
CA LEU A 47 9.48 12.04 -1.72
C LEU A 47 8.46 11.06 -2.31
N SER A 48 8.24 11.11 -3.62
CA SER A 48 7.43 10.12 -4.34
C SER A 48 7.75 10.10 -5.83
N GLY A 49 7.37 9.03 -6.52
CA GLY A 49 7.18 9.09 -7.97
C GLY A 49 5.94 9.92 -8.30
N LEU A 50 5.86 10.46 -9.53
CA LEU A 50 4.70 11.23 -10.00
C LEU A 50 4.16 10.61 -11.28
N ASP A 51 2.84 10.55 -11.39
CA ASP A 51 2.16 10.21 -12.62
C ASP A 51 2.28 11.38 -13.60
N MET A 52 2.57 11.06 -14.85
CA MET A 52 2.72 12.03 -15.94
C MET A 52 1.72 11.75 -17.08
N GLU A 53 0.78 10.83 -16.87
CA GLU A 53 -0.31 10.58 -17.81
C GLU A 53 -1.22 11.80 -17.93
N GLU A 54 -1.66 12.10 -19.15
CA GLU A 54 -2.50 13.26 -19.46
C GLU A 54 -3.81 13.22 -18.64
N GLY A 55 -4.09 14.29 -17.91
CA GLY A 55 -5.24 14.42 -17.01
C GLY A 55 -5.08 13.71 -15.65
N LYS A 56 -3.91 13.12 -15.36
CA LYS A 56 -3.56 12.47 -14.08
C LYS A 56 -2.26 13.01 -13.49
N GLU A 57 -1.69 14.07 -14.09
CA GLU A 57 -0.40 14.63 -13.72
C GLU A 57 -0.37 15.07 -12.26
N GLY A 58 0.76 14.82 -11.59
CA GLY A 58 0.94 15.16 -10.18
C GLY A 58 0.27 14.18 -9.20
N GLY A 59 -0.50 13.21 -9.71
CA GLY A 59 -0.93 12.06 -8.91
C GLY A 59 0.26 11.21 -8.46
N THR A 60 0.11 10.48 -7.36
CA THR A 60 1.11 9.50 -6.91
C THR A 60 0.46 8.27 -6.29
N TRP A 61 1.22 7.19 -6.15
CA TRP A 61 0.75 5.89 -5.63
C TRP A 61 1.42 5.50 -4.32
N LEU A 62 2.58 6.07 -4.00
CA LEU A 62 3.32 5.86 -2.77
C LEU A 62 4.22 7.05 -2.55
N GLY A 63 4.13 7.67 -1.38
CA GLY A 63 5.01 8.76 -1.00
C GLY A 63 5.15 8.91 0.50
N ILE A 64 6.19 9.62 0.90
CA ILE A 64 6.48 9.98 2.28
C ILE A 64 6.96 11.43 2.35
N SER A 65 6.51 12.17 3.35
CA SER A 65 7.01 13.51 3.66
C SER A 65 8.09 13.46 4.74
N THR A 66 8.99 14.45 4.75
CA THR A 66 9.96 14.67 5.84
C THR A 66 9.27 14.95 7.19
N ARG A 67 8.00 15.35 7.17
CA ARG A 67 7.13 15.54 8.35
C ARG A 67 6.57 14.23 8.93
N GLY A 68 6.82 13.08 8.29
CA GLY A 68 6.37 11.77 8.74
C GLY A 68 5.01 11.33 8.21
N LYS A 69 4.39 12.09 7.29
CA LYS A 69 3.19 11.62 6.58
C LYS A 69 3.57 10.62 5.50
N LEU A 70 2.95 9.44 5.49
CA LEU A 70 3.11 8.44 4.44
C LEU A 70 1.74 8.05 3.90
N ALA A 71 1.61 7.91 2.59
CA ALA A 71 0.42 7.32 1.99
C ALA A 71 0.76 6.39 0.84
N ALA A 72 -0.07 5.39 0.65
CA ALA A 72 0.08 4.38 -0.39
C ALA A 72 -1.29 3.95 -0.92
N LEU A 73 -1.37 3.71 -2.23
CA LEU A 73 -2.60 3.36 -2.92
C LEU A 73 -2.42 2.07 -3.74
N THR A 74 -3.42 1.20 -3.66
CA THR A 74 -3.60 0.10 -4.62
C THR A 74 -4.95 0.23 -5.30
N ASN A 75 -5.02 -0.11 -6.59
CA ASN A 75 -6.30 -0.22 -7.29
C ASN A 75 -7.07 -1.42 -6.74
N TYR A 76 -8.39 -1.35 -6.64
CA TYR A 76 -9.23 -2.53 -6.39
C TYR A 76 -9.60 -3.17 -7.74
N LEU A 77 -9.46 -4.49 -7.83
CA LEU A 77 -9.84 -5.27 -9.00
C LEU A 77 -11.36 -5.39 -9.06
N GLN A 78 -11.97 -4.67 -9.99
CA GLN A 78 -13.40 -4.72 -10.24
C GLN A 78 -13.70 -5.01 -11.72
N PRO A 79 -14.79 -5.72 -12.04
CA PRO A 79 -15.10 -6.13 -13.42
C PRO A 79 -15.38 -4.98 -14.39
N ARG A 80 -15.93 -3.87 -13.89
CA ARG A 80 -16.28 -2.68 -14.69
C ARG A 80 -15.56 -1.47 -14.12
N GLN A 81 -14.90 -0.70 -14.98
CA GLN A 81 -14.34 0.59 -14.63
C GLN A 81 -15.24 1.68 -15.21
N ASP A 82 -15.45 2.74 -14.45
CA ASP A 82 -16.09 3.97 -14.90
C ASP A 82 -15.03 4.86 -15.57
N PRO A 83 -15.13 5.17 -16.87
CA PRO A 83 -14.16 6.01 -17.57
C PRO A 83 -14.17 7.47 -17.09
N ASP A 84 -15.28 7.94 -16.52
CA ASP A 84 -15.46 9.32 -16.08
C ASP A 84 -15.04 9.53 -14.61
N ALA A 85 -14.65 8.46 -13.91
CA ALA A 85 -14.22 8.52 -12.53
C ALA A 85 -12.90 9.30 -12.34
N ARG A 86 -12.78 9.96 -11.18
CA ARG A 86 -11.60 10.75 -10.83
C ARG A 86 -10.33 9.90 -10.71
N GLY A 87 -9.19 10.56 -10.96
CA GLY A 87 -7.89 9.93 -10.82
C GLY A 87 -7.54 9.68 -9.36
N ARG A 88 -7.32 8.42 -8.97
CA ARG A 88 -7.04 8.05 -7.58
C ARG A 88 -5.70 8.55 -7.04
N GLY A 89 -4.73 8.81 -7.93
CA GLY A 89 -3.39 9.26 -7.53
C GLY A 89 -3.40 10.62 -6.81
N GLU A 90 -4.42 11.44 -7.04
CA GLU A 90 -4.59 12.72 -6.34
C GLU A 90 -4.81 12.53 -4.83
N LEU A 91 -5.44 11.42 -4.42
CA LEU A 91 -5.74 11.14 -3.01
C LEU A 91 -4.46 10.98 -2.18
N VAL A 92 -3.40 10.43 -2.77
CA VAL A 92 -2.11 10.28 -2.10
C VAL A 92 -1.40 11.62 -2.03
N ALA A 93 -1.34 12.36 -3.13
CA ALA A 93 -0.71 13.68 -3.19
C ALA A 93 -1.36 14.70 -2.23
N GLN A 94 -2.70 14.71 -2.16
CA GLN A 94 -3.46 15.56 -1.24
C GLN A 94 -3.21 15.20 0.23
N PHE A 95 -3.06 13.93 0.58
CA PHE A 95 -2.71 13.55 1.96
C PHE A 95 -1.30 14.01 2.34
N LEU A 96 -0.35 13.90 1.42
CA LEU A 96 1.05 14.24 1.69
C LEU A 96 1.28 15.75 1.85
N THR A 97 0.38 16.58 1.30
CA THR A 97 0.46 18.05 1.34
C THR A 97 -0.43 18.68 2.41
N THR A 98 -1.51 18.03 2.82
CA THR A 98 -2.43 18.54 3.85
C THR A 98 -1.86 18.48 5.27
N ASP A 99 -2.40 19.30 6.16
CA ASP A 99 -2.13 19.24 7.60
C ASP A 99 -3.13 18.37 8.38
N MET A 100 -4.15 17.81 7.71
CA MET A 100 -5.11 16.89 8.34
C MET A 100 -4.43 15.61 8.82
N ASP A 101 -4.85 15.06 9.96
CA ASP A 101 -4.40 13.74 10.41
C ASP A 101 -4.95 12.61 9.52
N SER A 102 -4.30 11.44 9.56
CA SER A 102 -4.59 10.27 8.74
C SER A 102 -6.03 9.79 8.85
N PHE A 103 -6.63 9.80 10.05
CA PHE A 103 -7.99 9.33 10.24
C PHE A 103 -9.00 10.34 9.68
N SER A 104 -8.86 11.62 10.05
CA SER A 104 -9.71 12.69 9.56
C SER A 104 -9.66 12.81 8.04
N TYR A 105 -8.48 12.64 7.44
CA TYR A 105 -8.34 12.65 5.99
C TYR A 105 -9.07 11.47 5.33
N LEU A 106 -8.86 10.24 5.80
CA LEU A 106 -9.57 9.09 5.23
C LEU A 106 -11.08 9.16 5.44
N LYS A 107 -11.54 9.76 6.55
CA LYS A 107 -12.96 10.00 6.81
C LYS A 107 -13.55 11.00 5.81
N LYS A 108 -12.80 12.04 5.41
CA LYS A 108 -13.21 12.93 4.31
C LYS A 108 -13.24 12.16 2.97
N VAL A 109 -12.22 11.36 2.69
CA VAL A 109 -12.18 10.55 1.46
C VAL A 109 -13.35 9.57 1.40
N SER A 110 -13.78 9.00 2.53
CA SER A 110 -14.88 8.05 2.53
C SER A 110 -16.24 8.65 2.16
N THR A 111 -16.46 9.95 2.39
CA THR A 111 -17.69 10.62 1.90
C THR A 111 -17.68 10.85 0.39
N GLU A 112 -16.48 10.89 -0.21
CA GLU A 112 -16.26 11.11 -1.64
C GLU A 112 -15.89 9.82 -2.40
N GLY A 113 -15.87 8.66 -1.73
CA GLY A 113 -15.35 7.40 -2.29
C GLY A 113 -16.07 6.92 -3.56
N HIS A 114 -17.33 7.35 -3.75
CA HIS A 114 -18.16 7.07 -4.93
C HIS A 114 -17.71 7.80 -6.21
N LEU A 115 -16.86 8.83 -6.10
CA LEU A 115 -16.33 9.58 -7.25
C LEU A 115 -15.16 8.87 -7.95
N TYR A 116 -14.70 7.74 -7.41
CA TYR A 116 -13.52 7.03 -7.85
C TYR A 116 -13.85 5.58 -8.20
N ASN A 117 -13.16 5.03 -9.21
CA ASN A 117 -13.06 3.58 -9.37
C ASN A 117 -12.46 2.94 -8.11
N GLY A 118 -12.71 1.65 -7.92
CA GLY A 118 -12.30 0.93 -6.73
C GLY A 118 -10.82 1.13 -6.36
N PHE A 119 -10.56 1.37 -5.09
CA PHE A 119 -9.24 1.62 -4.55
C PHE A 119 -9.12 1.22 -3.08
N ASN A 120 -7.87 1.10 -2.65
CA ASN A 120 -7.47 1.03 -1.26
C ASN A 120 -6.46 2.14 -0.99
N LEU A 121 -6.57 2.79 0.16
CA LEU A 121 -5.71 3.89 0.58
C LEU A 121 -5.23 3.64 2.01
N LEU A 122 -3.90 3.62 2.15
CA LEU A 122 -3.21 3.69 3.43
C LEU A 122 -2.78 5.13 3.66
N ALA A 123 -3.02 5.65 4.87
CA ALA A 123 -2.55 6.94 5.33
C ALA A 123 -1.93 6.78 6.71
N ALA A 124 -0.73 7.31 6.91
CA ALA A 124 0.02 7.17 8.13
C ALA A 124 0.60 8.51 8.57
N ASP A 125 0.46 8.83 9.85
CA ASP A 125 1.20 9.88 10.54
C ASP A 125 2.24 9.22 11.44
N LEU A 126 3.52 9.34 11.09
CA LEU A 126 4.65 8.79 11.82
C LEU A 126 5.29 9.90 12.66
N SER A 127 4.98 9.95 13.96
CA SER A 127 5.45 11.00 14.85
C SER A 127 6.17 10.44 16.07
N THR A 128 7.31 11.02 16.43
CA THR A 128 7.98 10.76 17.72
C THR A 128 7.22 11.35 18.91
N GLU A 129 6.42 12.41 18.70
CA GLU A 129 5.72 13.12 19.77
C GLU A 129 4.30 12.59 20.00
N LYS A 130 3.53 12.40 18.91
CA LYS A 130 2.11 12.01 18.97
C LYS A 130 1.89 10.49 18.87
N GLY A 131 2.95 9.73 18.58
CA GLY A 131 2.87 8.30 18.26
C GLY A 131 2.59 8.05 16.78
N ASP A 132 2.76 6.80 16.36
CA ASP A 132 2.46 6.38 15.00
C ASP A 132 0.98 6.00 14.88
N VAL A 133 0.30 6.60 13.90
CA VAL A 133 -1.07 6.24 13.54
C VAL A 133 -1.08 5.81 12.08
N ILE A 134 -1.56 4.60 11.81
CA ILE A 134 -1.73 4.10 10.45
C ILE A 134 -3.20 3.75 10.26
N CYS A 135 -3.82 4.33 9.25
CA CYS A 135 -5.22 4.12 8.90
C CYS A 135 -5.34 3.49 7.52
N TYR A 136 -6.43 2.74 7.33
CA TYR A 136 -6.79 2.11 6.08
C TYR A 136 -8.23 2.46 5.71
N TYR A 137 -8.46 2.67 4.41
CA TYR A 137 -9.79 2.76 3.83
C TYR A 137 -9.79 2.11 2.44
N GLY A 138 -10.85 1.37 2.12
CA GLY A 138 -11.11 0.87 0.77
C GLY A 138 -12.55 1.15 0.39
N ASN A 139 -12.78 1.83 -0.73
CA ASN A 139 -14.12 2.31 -1.10
C ASN A 139 -15.09 1.20 -1.57
N GLN A 140 -14.61 -0.04 -1.66
CA GLN A 140 -15.41 -1.24 -1.93
C GLN A 140 -15.65 -2.08 -0.66
N GLY A 141 -15.21 -1.59 0.51
CA GLY A 141 -15.34 -2.27 1.79
C GLY A 141 -16.32 -1.55 2.73
N GLU A 142 -15.98 -1.55 4.02
CA GLU A 142 -16.74 -0.84 5.04
C GLU A 142 -16.77 0.68 4.76
N PRO A 143 -17.88 1.37 5.12
CA PRO A 143 -18.04 2.80 4.84
C PRO A 143 -17.08 3.68 5.63
N GLU A 144 -16.54 3.17 6.74
CA GLU A 144 -15.69 3.91 7.66
C GLU A 144 -14.22 3.48 7.54
N PRO A 145 -13.27 4.44 7.62
CA PRO A 145 -11.87 4.10 7.74
C PRO A 145 -11.57 3.43 9.09
N VAL A 146 -10.51 2.63 9.13
CA VAL A 146 -10.08 1.92 10.34
C VAL A 146 -8.67 2.33 10.73
N VAL A 147 -8.42 2.44 12.02
CA VAL A 147 -7.07 2.56 12.58
C VAL A 147 -6.51 1.15 12.74
N LEU A 148 -5.34 0.90 12.17
CA LEU A 148 -4.69 -0.41 12.24
C LEU A 148 -3.96 -0.58 13.56
N ALA A 149 -4.03 -1.79 14.12
CA ALA A 149 -3.22 -2.17 15.27
C ALA A 149 -1.79 -2.51 14.79
N PRO A 150 -0.76 -2.36 15.66
CA PRO A 150 0.60 -2.79 15.32
C PRO A 150 0.64 -4.25 14.85
N GLY A 151 1.35 -4.50 13.75
CA GLY A 151 1.34 -5.82 13.13
C GLY A 151 1.93 -5.83 11.74
N THR A 152 1.75 -6.96 11.05
CA THR A 152 2.16 -7.16 9.66
C THR A 152 0.94 -7.35 8.79
N TYR A 153 0.92 -6.66 7.65
CA TYR A 153 -0.21 -6.56 6.75
C TYR A 153 0.23 -6.75 5.30
N GLY A 154 -0.70 -7.22 4.49
CA GLY A 154 -0.62 -7.35 3.06
C GLY A 154 -1.83 -6.69 2.42
N LEU A 155 -1.58 -5.91 1.37
CA LEU A 155 -2.58 -5.25 0.56
C LEU A 155 -2.27 -5.50 -0.93
N SER A 156 -3.27 -5.88 -1.71
CA SER A 156 -3.14 -6.12 -3.16
C SER A 156 -4.30 -5.41 -3.86
N ASN A 157 -4.81 -5.97 -4.96
CA ASN A 157 -5.96 -5.44 -5.68
C ASN A 157 -7.33 -5.90 -5.13
N ALA A 158 -7.41 -6.15 -3.83
CA ALA A 158 -8.65 -6.44 -3.11
C ALA A 158 -8.60 -5.71 -1.77
N LEU A 159 -9.59 -5.91 -0.90
CA LEU A 159 -9.56 -5.31 0.45
C LEU A 159 -8.36 -5.82 1.25
N LEU A 160 -7.93 -5.03 2.24
CA LEU A 160 -6.84 -5.36 3.16
C LEU A 160 -6.96 -6.80 3.69
N GLU A 161 -5.85 -7.54 3.68
CA GLU A 161 -5.79 -8.93 4.15
C GLU A 161 -6.69 -9.94 3.42
N THR A 162 -7.23 -9.60 2.23
CA THR A 162 -7.97 -10.58 1.42
C THR A 162 -7.04 -11.76 1.08
N PRO A 163 -7.40 -13.02 1.40
CA PRO A 163 -6.48 -14.16 1.43
C PRO A 163 -6.19 -14.74 0.04
N TRP A 164 -5.76 -13.90 -0.88
CA TRP A 164 -5.25 -14.35 -2.18
C TRP A 164 -3.94 -15.08 -1.98
N ARG A 165 -3.76 -16.17 -2.72
CA ARG A 165 -2.59 -17.03 -2.54
C ARG A 165 -1.26 -16.29 -2.73
N LYS A 166 -1.18 -15.40 -3.73
CA LYS A 166 -0.04 -14.48 -3.95
C LYS A 166 0.22 -13.62 -2.70
N LEU A 167 -0.83 -13.08 -2.09
CA LEU A 167 -0.71 -12.22 -0.93
C LEU A 167 -0.22 -13.01 0.28
N CYS A 168 -0.83 -14.16 0.59
CA CYS A 168 -0.44 -14.98 1.72
C CYS A 168 1.01 -15.46 1.61
N PHE A 169 1.41 -15.95 0.43
CA PHE A 169 2.77 -16.42 0.19
C PHE A 169 3.79 -15.28 0.25
N GLY A 170 3.55 -14.17 -0.44
CA GLY A 170 4.47 -13.02 -0.37
C GLY A 170 4.55 -12.40 1.02
N LYS A 171 3.45 -12.38 1.79
CA LYS A 171 3.44 -11.93 3.18
C LYS A 171 4.27 -12.84 4.08
N GLN A 172 4.25 -14.15 3.84
CA GLN A 172 5.14 -15.09 4.52
C GLN A 172 6.62 -14.79 4.23
N LEU A 173 6.99 -14.67 2.96
CA LEU A 173 8.38 -14.36 2.58
C LEU A 173 8.84 -13.01 3.13
N PHE A 174 7.95 -12.01 3.14
CA PHE A 174 8.19 -10.71 3.76
C PHE A 174 8.47 -10.84 5.26
N LEU A 175 7.66 -11.61 6.00
CA LEU A 175 7.88 -11.87 7.42
C LEU A 175 9.24 -12.54 7.66
N GLU A 176 9.59 -13.56 6.88
CA GLU A 176 10.87 -14.26 6.98
C GLU A 176 12.06 -13.31 6.74
N ALA A 177 11.96 -12.42 5.74
CA ALA A 177 12.99 -11.40 5.47
C ALA A 177 13.15 -10.43 6.65
N VAL A 178 12.04 -9.94 7.19
CA VAL A 178 12.05 -9.03 8.35
C VAL A 178 12.64 -9.70 9.59
N GLU A 179 12.27 -10.94 9.89
CA GLU A 179 12.80 -11.67 11.04
C GLU A 179 14.31 -11.93 10.93
N ARG A 180 14.79 -12.37 9.75
CA ARG A 180 16.22 -12.58 9.49
C ARG A 180 17.03 -11.28 9.60
N SER A 181 16.43 -10.15 9.23
CA SER A 181 17.11 -8.86 9.21
C SER A 181 17.44 -8.27 10.57
N GLN A 182 16.81 -8.73 11.67
CA GLN A 182 17.06 -8.17 13.01
C GLN A 182 18.53 -8.28 13.44
N ALA A 183 19.26 -9.26 12.88
CA ALA A 183 20.69 -9.48 13.12
C ALA A 183 21.60 -9.01 11.97
N LEU A 184 21.06 -8.42 10.91
CA LEU A 184 21.79 -8.12 9.67
C LEU A 184 21.79 -6.61 9.34
N PRO A 185 22.74 -6.15 8.50
CA PRO A 185 22.76 -4.77 8.02
C PRO A 185 21.51 -4.41 7.20
N LYS A 186 21.17 -3.11 7.19
CA LYS A 186 20.04 -2.53 6.43
C LYS A 186 20.02 -2.96 4.95
N ASP A 187 21.17 -2.98 4.28
CA ASP A 187 21.24 -3.26 2.85
C ASP A 187 20.83 -4.72 2.52
N VAL A 188 21.05 -5.64 3.46
CA VAL A 188 20.60 -7.02 3.33
C VAL A 188 19.08 -7.10 3.42
N LEU A 189 18.46 -6.35 4.34
CA LEU A 189 17.00 -6.24 4.41
C LEU A 189 16.43 -5.68 3.10
N ILE A 190 17.01 -4.59 2.57
CA ILE A 190 16.56 -4.01 1.30
C ILE A 190 16.62 -5.04 0.18
N THR A 191 17.74 -5.74 0.04
CA THR A 191 17.91 -6.78 -0.99
C THR A 191 16.86 -7.88 -0.85
N GLN A 192 16.66 -8.41 0.36
CA GLN A 192 15.66 -9.44 0.62
C GLN A 192 14.24 -8.97 0.31
N LEU A 193 13.88 -7.72 0.65
CA LEU A 193 12.57 -7.16 0.31
C LEU A 193 12.39 -7.04 -1.21
N LEU A 194 13.43 -6.66 -1.95
CA LEU A 194 13.40 -6.64 -3.42
C LEU A 194 13.24 -8.05 -3.99
N ASP A 195 13.91 -9.05 -3.43
CA ASP A 195 13.75 -10.46 -3.84
C ASP A 195 12.32 -10.96 -3.62
N VAL A 196 11.68 -10.56 -2.51
CA VAL A 196 10.26 -10.86 -2.25
C VAL A 196 9.36 -10.22 -3.31
N LEU A 197 9.63 -8.98 -3.70
CA LEU A 197 8.82 -8.25 -4.70
C LEU A 197 9.05 -8.76 -6.14
N ASN A 198 10.24 -9.29 -6.42
CA ASN A 198 10.63 -9.89 -7.71
C ASN A 198 10.36 -11.40 -7.77
N ASN A 199 9.71 -11.98 -6.76
CA ASN A 199 9.48 -13.42 -6.73
C ASN A 199 8.56 -13.85 -7.89
N GLU A 200 9.12 -14.61 -8.82
CA GLU A 200 8.43 -15.20 -9.97
C GLU A 200 7.96 -16.63 -9.71
N GLU A 201 8.06 -17.14 -8.48
CA GLU A 201 7.38 -18.37 -8.10
C GLU A 201 5.88 -18.09 -8.13
N ALA A 202 5.33 -18.18 -9.34
CA ALA A 202 3.93 -18.35 -9.59
C ALA A 202 3.46 -19.36 -8.55
N CYS A 203 2.38 -19.06 -7.86
CA CYS A 203 1.75 -19.96 -6.92
C CYS A 203 1.43 -21.32 -7.61
N GLN A 204 2.43 -22.18 -7.75
CA GLN A 204 2.41 -23.47 -8.42
C GLN A 204 2.11 -24.52 -7.38
N THR A 205 0.87 -24.51 -6.91
CA THR A 205 0.24 -25.72 -6.41
C THR A 205 -1.19 -25.66 -6.93
N ARG A 206 -1.52 -26.60 -7.82
CA ARG A 206 -2.93 -26.85 -8.11
C ARG A 206 -3.66 -27.05 -6.77
N PRO A 207 -4.93 -26.63 -6.62
CA PRO A 207 -5.70 -27.08 -5.47
C PRO A 207 -5.59 -28.60 -5.43
N SER A 208 -5.15 -29.14 -4.29
CA SER A 208 -5.29 -30.57 -4.06
C SER A 208 -6.75 -30.91 -4.30
N ARG A 209 -6.98 -31.86 -5.22
CA ARG A 209 -8.29 -32.40 -5.54
C ARG A 209 -8.82 -33.13 -4.29
N THR A 210 -9.31 -32.39 -3.32
CA THR A 210 -10.11 -32.92 -2.23
C THR A 210 -11.50 -32.30 -2.37
N ARG A 211 -12.46 -33.18 -2.63
CA ARG A 211 -13.87 -32.88 -2.89
C ARG A 211 -14.43 -31.90 -1.86
N ALA A 212 -14.71 -30.68 -2.29
CA ALA A 212 -15.80 -29.88 -1.73
C ALA A 212 -16.67 -29.45 -2.92
N ARG A 213 -17.87 -30.02 -2.98
CA ARG A 213 -18.92 -29.61 -3.89
C ARG A 213 -19.37 -28.19 -3.52
N SER A 214 -19.57 -27.37 -4.55
CA SER A 214 -20.59 -26.32 -4.61
C SER A 214 -20.42 -25.11 -3.67
N MET A 215 -19.86 -24.02 -4.19
CA MET A 215 -20.62 -22.85 -4.66
C MET A 215 -19.61 -21.80 -5.16
N TYR A 216 -20.10 -20.97 -6.09
CA TYR A 216 -19.42 -19.87 -6.80
C TYR A 216 -18.83 -20.22 -8.17
N SER A 217 -19.63 -19.80 -9.15
CA SER A 217 -19.42 -19.75 -10.60
C SER A 217 -18.24 -18.84 -10.95
N PRO A 218 -17.55 -19.08 -12.09
CA PRO A 218 -16.37 -18.33 -12.48
C PRO A 218 -16.78 -17.02 -13.16
N PHE A 219 -16.17 -15.90 -12.76
CA PHE A 219 -15.66 -14.81 -13.59
C PHE A 219 -14.75 -13.93 -12.73
#